data_AF-A0A3M2EN92-F1
#
_entry.id   AF-A0A3M2EN92-F1
#
_cell.length_a   1.000
_cell.length_b   1.000
_cell.length_c   1.000
_cell.angle_alpha   90.00
_cell.angle_beta   90.00
_cell.angle_gamma   90.00
#
_symmetry.space_group_name_H-M   'P 1'
#
loop_
_entity.id
_entity.type
_entity.pdbx_description
1 polymer ?
#
loop_
_entity_poly.entity_id
_entity_poly.type
_entity_poly.pdbx_seq_one_letter_code
_entity_poly.pdbx_strand_id
1 'polypeptide(L)'
;MVALLLLAAPAAAAPWNRGVDARADALAARLDGRGDYHAEFARALADRAVEEAAQHDLPAARRFIGMAEQEADRSMERPGR
;
A
#
# COMPACT_ATOMS: atom_id res chain seq x y z
N MET A 1 -34.65 -10.71 22.91
CA MET A 1 -33.33 -10.85 22.26
C MET A 1 -33.19 -9.70 21.28
N VAL A 2 -32.19 -8.84 21.47
CA VAL A 2 -31.92 -7.65 20.67
C VAL A 2 -31.17 -8.09 19.41
N ALA A 3 -31.76 -7.92 18.22
CA ALA A 3 -31.08 -8.11 16.95
C ALA A 3 -30.69 -6.74 16.39
N LEU A 4 -29.53 -6.24 16.81
CA LEU A 4 -28.87 -5.09 16.19
C LEU A 4 -28.25 -5.58 14.87
N LEU A 5 -28.98 -5.45 13.76
CA LEU A 5 -28.41 -5.58 12.42
C LEU A 5 -27.71 -4.27 12.09
N LEU A 6 -26.45 -4.20 12.49
CA LEU A 6 -25.52 -3.14 12.12
C LEU A 6 -25.39 -3.08 10.60
N LEU A 7 -25.77 -1.92 10.06
CA LEU A 7 -25.36 -1.39 8.78
C LEU A 7 -23.86 -1.62 8.56
N ALA A 8 -23.51 -2.36 7.52
CA ALA A 8 -22.22 -2.24 6.87
C ALA A 8 -22.47 -2.17 5.36
N ALA A 9 -22.98 -1.01 4.92
CA ALA A 9 -22.96 -0.68 3.50
C ALA A 9 -21.49 -0.64 3.05
N PRO A 10 -21.17 -1.10 1.82
CA PRO A 10 -19.81 -1.12 1.34
C PRO A 10 -19.29 0.32 1.30
N ALA A 11 -18.16 0.56 1.97
CA ALA A 11 -17.42 1.80 1.87
C ALA A 11 -17.06 2.01 0.40
N ALA A 12 -17.82 2.87 -0.29
CA ALA A 12 -17.46 3.34 -1.61
C ALA A 12 -16.10 4.02 -1.49
N ALA A 13 -15.06 3.38 -2.01
CA ALA A 13 -13.69 3.86 -2.00
C ALA A 13 -13.66 5.33 -2.45
N ALA A 14 -13.32 6.22 -1.53
CA ALA A 14 -13.27 7.64 -1.78
C ALA A 14 -12.29 7.88 -2.96
N PRO A 15 -12.61 8.79 -3.90
CA PRO A 15 -11.78 9.04 -5.09
C PRO A 15 -10.33 9.46 -4.78
N TRP A 16 -10.03 9.75 -3.51
CA TRP A 16 -8.75 10.22 -3.01
C TRP A 16 -7.81 9.05 -2.69
N ASN A 17 -8.37 7.84 -2.52
CA ASN A 17 -7.60 6.62 -2.31
C ASN A 17 -6.93 6.11 -3.59
N ARG A 18 -7.50 6.44 -4.77
CA ARG A 18 -6.96 6.02 -6.08
C ARG A 18 -5.49 6.34 -6.27
N GLY A 19 -4.98 7.40 -5.64
CA GLY A 19 -3.58 7.79 -5.75
C GLY A 19 -2.64 6.86 -4.99
N VAL A 20 -3.06 6.27 -3.87
CA VAL A 20 -2.25 5.30 -3.10
C VAL A 20 -2.38 3.92 -3.73
N ASP A 21 -3.60 3.49 -4.04
CA ASP A 21 -3.86 2.19 -4.67
C ASP A 21 -3.10 2.04 -6.00
N ALA A 22 -3.18 3.04 -6.89
CA ALA A 22 -2.48 2.99 -8.17
C ALA A 22 -0.94 2.99 -8.02
N ARG A 23 -0.42 3.62 -6.97
CA ARG A 23 1.03 3.61 -6.68
C ARG A 23 1.45 2.27 -6.11
N ALA A 24 0.64 1.65 -5.26
CA ALA A 24 0.89 0.30 -4.75
C ALA A 24 0.89 -0.73 -5.89
N ASP A 25 -0.09 -0.67 -6.80
CA ASP A 25 -0.13 -1.52 -8.00
C ASP A 25 1.10 -1.34 -8.89
N ALA A 26 1.50 -0.08 -9.13
CA ALA A 26 2.71 0.21 -9.89
C ALA A 26 3.98 -0.32 -9.19
N LEU A 27 4.03 -0.26 -7.86
CA LEU A 27 5.13 -0.79 -7.07
C LEU A 27 5.20 -2.31 -7.14
N ALA A 28 4.05 -3.00 -7.05
CA ALA A 28 3.97 -4.44 -7.18
C ALA A 28 4.51 -4.91 -8.53
N ALA A 29 4.15 -4.23 -9.62
CA ALA A 29 4.69 -4.51 -10.95
C ALA A 29 6.21 -4.25 -11.04
N ARG A 30 6.71 -3.17 -10.43
CA ARG A 30 8.16 -2.84 -10.41
C ARG A 30 9.00 -3.87 -9.65
N LEU A 31 8.43 -4.46 -8.61
CA LEU A 31 9.09 -5.42 -7.73
C LEU A 31 8.86 -6.87 -8.14
N ASP A 32 8.18 -7.12 -9.26
CA ASP A 32 7.93 -8.47 -9.73
C ASP A 32 9.25 -9.23 -9.96
N GLY A 33 9.28 -10.48 -9.51
CA GLY A 33 10.48 -11.32 -9.54
C GLY A 33 11.62 -10.92 -8.59
N ARG A 34 11.48 -9.88 -7.75
CA ARG A 34 12.48 -9.52 -6.73
C ARG A 34 12.13 -10.09 -5.36
N GLY A 35 13.12 -10.69 -4.69
CA GLY A 35 12.95 -11.28 -3.36
C GLY A 35 13.99 -10.80 -2.33
N ASP A 36 14.67 -9.69 -2.62
CA ASP A 36 15.60 -9.10 -1.66
C ASP A 36 14.86 -8.35 -0.53
N TYR A 37 15.58 -8.07 0.56
CA TYR A 37 15.02 -7.38 1.73
C TYR A 37 14.30 -6.08 1.38
N HIS A 38 14.86 -5.28 0.47
CA HIS A 38 14.27 -4.00 0.12
C HIS A 38 12.98 -4.18 -0.69
N ALA A 39 12.90 -5.20 -1.56
CA ALA A 39 11.67 -5.55 -2.26
C ALA A 39 10.56 -5.99 -1.29
N GLU A 40 10.86 -6.88 -0.34
CA GLU A 40 9.87 -7.33 0.64
C GLU A 40 9.42 -6.19 1.56
N PHE A 41 10.36 -5.36 2.01
CA PHE A 41 10.03 -4.23 2.88
C PHE A 41 9.23 -3.16 2.13
N ALA A 42 9.52 -2.93 0.86
CA ALA A 42 8.74 -2.05 0.00
C ALA A 42 7.28 -2.53 -0.15
N ARG A 43 7.04 -3.84 -0.33
CA ARG A 43 5.68 -4.41 -0.37
C ARG A 43 4.94 -4.20 0.94
N ALA A 44 5.56 -4.52 2.08
CA ALA A 44 4.94 -4.34 3.39
C ALA A 44 4.56 -2.87 3.67
N LEU A 45 5.40 -1.92 3.23
CA LEU A 45 5.09 -0.50 3.33
C LEU A 45 3.93 -0.07 2.42
N ALA A 46 3.84 -0.63 1.20
CA ALA A 46 2.74 -0.37 0.29
C ALA A 46 1.42 -0.92 0.83
N ASP A 47 1.42 -2.15 1.37
CA ASP A 47 0.25 -2.75 2.02
C ASP A 47 -0.22 -1.88 3.19
N ARG A 48 0.71 -1.43 4.04
CA ARG A 48 0.36 -0.51 5.13
C ARG A 48 -0.21 0.81 4.62
N ALA A 49 0.32 1.35 3.52
CA ALA A 49 -0.21 2.58 2.93
C ALA A 49 -1.67 2.42 2.50
N VAL A 50 -2.02 1.30 1.86
CA VAL A 50 -3.39 0.98 1.45
C VAL A 50 -4.30 0.82 2.68
N GLU A 51 -3.83 0.15 3.73
CA GLU A 51 -4.59 0.00 4.99
C GLU A 51 -4.90 1.36 5.65
N GLU A 52 -3.91 2.25 5.74
CA GLU A 52 -4.11 3.60 6.33
C GLU A 52 -5.07 4.43 5.49
N ALA A 53 -4.98 4.31 4.16
CA ALA A 53 -5.85 5.05 3.27
C ALA A 53 -7.30 4.55 3.32
N ALA A 54 -7.51 3.24 3.49
CA ALA A 54 -8.81 2.65 3.78
C ALA A 54 -9.38 3.10 5.14
N GLN A 55 -8.52 3.41 6.11
CA GLN A 55 -8.88 3.99 7.42
C GLN A 55 -9.01 5.52 7.40
N HIS A 56 -8.94 6.15 6.22
CA HIS A 56 -8.97 7.60 6.02
C HIS A 56 -7.79 8.38 6.66
N ASP A 57 -6.70 7.71 7.08
CA ASP A 57 -5.45 8.36 7.46
C ASP A 57 -4.56 8.61 6.22
N LEU A 58 -4.99 9.58 5.42
CA LEU A 58 -4.31 9.93 4.17
C LEU A 58 -2.90 10.50 4.35
N PRO A 59 -2.58 11.27 5.41
CA PRO A 59 -1.20 11.66 5.70
C PRO A 59 -0.28 10.45 5.96
N ALA A 60 -0.72 9.49 6.78
CA ALA A 60 0.07 8.28 7.03
C ALA A 60 0.23 7.45 5.76
N ALA A 61 -0.87 7.22 5.02
CA ALA A 61 -0.84 6.50 3.75
C ALA A 61 0.17 7.09 2.75
N ARG A 62 0.16 8.42 2.57
CA ARG A 62 1.11 9.11 1.69
C ARG A 62 2.56 8.95 2.13
N ARG A 63 2.79 8.91 3.44
CA ARG A 63 4.14 8.71 3.99
C ARG A 63 4.61 7.28 3.74
N PHE A 64 3.77 6.28 4.01
CA PHE A 64 4.10 4.88 3.80
C PHE A 64 4.36 4.56 2.32
N ILE A 65 3.51 5.03 1.39
CA ILE A 65 3.75 4.76 -0.04
C ILE A 65 5.02 5.44 -0.55
N GLY A 66 5.37 6.63 -0.03
CA GLY A 66 6.64 7.28 -0.35
C GLY A 66 7.86 6.57 0.24
N MET A 67 7.74 5.89 1.38
CA MET A 67 8.81 5.03 1.91
C MET A 67 8.93 3.74 1.10
N ALA A 68 7.80 3.15 0.68
CA ALA A 68 7.77 1.97 -0.17
C ALA A 68 8.52 2.21 -1.49
N GLU A 69 8.29 3.36 -2.13
CA GLU A 69 9.01 3.75 -3.35
C GLU A 69 10.52 3.86 -3.15
N GLN A 70 10.98 4.44 -2.03
CA GLN A 70 12.40 4.54 -1.73
C GLN A 70 13.06 3.17 -1.54
N GLU A 71 12.38 2.24 -0.87
CA GLU A 71 12.91 0.87 -0.73
C GLU A 71 12.90 0.13 -2.07
N ALA A 72 11.87 0.34 -2.89
CA ALA A 72 11.84 -0.22 -4.23
C ALA A 72 13.01 0.30 -5.08
N ASP A 73 13.34 1.59 -5.02
CA ASP A 73 14.51 2.16 -5.70
C ASP A 73 15.81 1.47 -5.25
N ARG A 74 16.00 1.26 -3.94
CA ARG A 74 17.18 0.55 -3.40
C ARG A 74 17.27 -0.90 -3.82
N SER A 75 16.13 -1.60 -3.89
CA SER A 75 16.06 -2.96 -4.43
C SER A 75 16.52 -2.99 -5.89
N MET A 76 16.08 -2.01 -6.68
CA MET A 76 16.41 -1.93 -8.11
C MET A 76 17.88 -1.57 -8.38
N GLU A 77 18.49 -0.77 -7.51
CA GLU A 77 19.92 -0.41 -7.57
C GLU A 77 20.86 -1.58 -7.25
N ARG A 78 20.36 -2.59 -6.51
CA ARG A 78 21.12 -3.79 -6.21
C ARG A 78 20.85 -4.87 -7.26
N PRO A 79 21.86 -5.31 -8.04
CA PRO A 79 21.68 -6.48 -8.89
C PRO A 79 21.36 -7.67 -7.98
N GLY A 80 20.26 -8.37 -8.30
CA GLY A 80 19.82 -9.56 -7.56
C GLY A 80 20.99 -10.52 -7.40
N ARG A 81 21.22 -10.95 -6.15
CA ARG A 81 22.29 -11.89 -5.81
C ARG A 81 21.96 -13.29 -6.31
#